data_AF-A0A2N5AFX3-F1
#
_entry.id   AF-A0A2N5AFX3-F1
#
_cell.length_a   1.000
_cell.length_b   1.000
_cell.length_c   1.000
_cell.angle_alpha   90.00
_cell.angle_beta   90.00
_cell.angle_gamma   90.00
#
_symmetry.space_group_name_H-M   'P 1'
#
loop_
_entity.id
_entity.type
_entity.pdbx_description
1 polymer ?
#
loop_
_entity_poly.entity_id
_entity_poly.type
_entity_poly.pdbx_seq_one_letter_code
_entity_poly.pdbx_strand_id
1 'polypeptide(L)'
;MRLPWLAGCAIIAMLPLLWLPVLPGMSSLAGASALALALIRLRGRAVAGVAMTLLLVVWGVLSAHQALWPTRHLTGAIRQAEVILSETDGQALHRGQIVRLAGHYLFPPVGVTLYGELTPAPACAGQHWLMTLRLRPVHGQLNDGGFDSQRYALAQHRPLSGGIVAASALDPRCSLRARYLASLTRRLQTYPWHPVMLGLGMGERLALPTAIKVLMQNTGTSHLMAISGLHIALAASLIVLLLRGVQYILPGRWIGWRLPLLAGAVCYAWLTGMQPPALRTCVGLGVCCALRLSGQRWTAWQVWLCCLGAILVTDPLAVLSQSLWLSAFAVAGLIFWFQWVPLPAGRWRWPWKALFALVHLQAGVTLLLMPLQLLLFHGVSLTSMAANLLAVPLVTLLAVPLILGAMLLHLTGPGMVESLLWLAADRVLALLFWALRRLPDGWLPLDARWLWISSLPWLLVMGWRFQSWRHFPALCLSVLFLLMRPFWRPFPADEWRVTMLDVGQGLAMVIERHGKALLYDTGPAWPQGDSGQQVIIPWLRWHHLQLQGIVLSHEHLDHRGGLNSVLQAWPQAWVRSPLGWARHLPCHRGERWQWQGLNFQA
;
A
#
# COMPACT_ATOMS: atom_id res chain seq x y z
N MET A 1 -14.57 -24.96 -18.88
CA MET A 1 -13.99 -23.68 -19.35
C MET A 1 -12.51 -23.65 -18.99
N ARG A 2 -11.63 -23.03 -19.80
CA ARG A 2 -10.19 -23.01 -19.46
C ARG A 2 -9.97 -22.14 -18.21
N LEU A 3 -9.10 -22.57 -17.31
CA LEU A 3 -8.81 -21.88 -16.04
C LEU A 3 -8.50 -20.37 -16.19
N PRO A 4 -7.69 -19.92 -17.17
CA PRO A 4 -7.39 -18.49 -17.32
C PRO A 4 -8.61 -17.64 -17.66
N TRP A 5 -9.60 -18.24 -18.31
CA TRP A 5 -10.84 -17.55 -18.65
C TRP A 5 -11.73 -17.37 -17.42
N LEU A 6 -11.79 -18.36 -16.52
CA LEU A 6 -12.46 -18.22 -15.22
C LEU A 6 -11.78 -17.16 -14.37
N ALA A 7 -10.45 -17.15 -14.36
CA ALA A 7 -9.67 -16.13 -13.67
C ALA A 7 -9.93 -14.72 -14.23
N GLY A 8 -10.07 -14.59 -15.56
CA GLY A 8 -10.49 -13.34 -16.20
C GLY A 8 -11.89 -12.88 -15.75
N CYS A 9 -12.86 -13.80 -15.67
CA CYS A 9 -14.20 -13.50 -15.16
C CYS A 9 -14.14 -13.02 -13.70
N ALA A 10 -13.33 -13.65 -12.85
CA ALA A 10 -13.14 -13.23 -11.46
C ALA A 10 -12.55 -11.82 -11.35
N ILE A 11 -11.53 -11.50 -12.15
CA ILE A 11 -10.92 -10.17 -12.15
C ILE A 11 -11.97 -9.12 -12.53
N ILE A 12 -12.68 -9.32 -13.66
CA ILE A 12 -13.70 -8.39 -14.14
C ILE A 12 -14.83 -8.23 -13.12
N ALA A 13 -15.25 -9.32 -12.47
CA ALA A 13 -16.31 -9.31 -11.47
C ALA A 13 -15.99 -8.47 -10.22
N MET A 14 -14.72 -8.36 -9.83
CA MET A 14 -14.31 -7.61 -8.63
C MET A 14 -14.02 -6.13 -8.90
N LEU A 15 -13.71 -5.75 -10.15
CA LEU A 15 -13.41 -4.36 -10.50
C LEU A 15 -14.50 -3.33 -10.09
N PRO A 16 -15.81 -3.60 -10.21
CA PRO A 16 -16.85 -2.66 -9.82
C PRO A 16 -16.75 -2.16 -8.37
N LEU A 17 -16.17 -2.96 -7.46
CA LEU A 17 -15.97 -2.55 -6.05
C LEU A 17 -15.09 -1.29 -5.90
N LEU A 18 -14.31 -0.92 -6.93
CA LEU A 18 -13.51 0.30 -6.94
C LEU A 18 -14.34 1.58 -7.11
N TRP A 19 -15.51 1.49 -7.74
CA TRP A 19 -16.28 2.66 -8.20
C TRP A 19 -17.72 2.67 -7.73
N LEU A 20 -18.21 1.59 -7.11
CA LEU A 20 -19.56 1.55 -6.56
C LEU A 20 -19.68 2.52 -5.38
N PRO A 21 -20.49 3.59 -5.48
CA PRO A 21 -20.69 4.52 -4.37
C PRO A 21 -21.52 3.90 -3.24
N VAL A 22 -22.43 2.97 -3.60
CA VAL A 22 -23.29 2.23 -2.68
C VAL A 22 -23.33 0.78 -3.13
N LEU A 23 -23.25 -0.15 -2.17
CA LEU A 23 -23.36 -1.57 -2.47
C LEU A 23 -24.81 -1.95 -2.83
N PRO A 24 -25.02 -2.77 -3.87
CA PRO A 24 -26.33 -3.31 -4.21
C PRO A 24 -27.02 -3.99 -3.02
N GLY A 25 -28.33 -3.79 -2.87
CA GLY A 25 -29.12 -4.40 -1.78
C GLY A 25 -29.28 -5.91 -1.92
N MET A 26 -29.64 -6.61 -0.82
CA MET A 26 -29.77 -8.07 -0.80
C MET A 26 -30.75 -8.62 -1.85
N SER A 27 -31.84 -7.90 -2.14
CA SER A 27 -32.82 -8.27 -3.18
C SER A 27 -32.22 -8.26 -4.59
N SER A 28 -31.40 -7.25 -4.91
CA SER A 28 -30.70 -7.18 -6.19
C SER A 28 -29.68 -8.30 -6.37
N LEU A 29 -29.01 -8.72 -5.29
CA LEU A 29 -28.08 -9.85 -5.29
C LEU A 29 -28.81 -11.19 -5.48
N ALA A 30 -29.97 -11.36 -4.84
CA ALA A 30 -30.81 -12.54 -5.05
C ALA A 30 -31.29 -12.62 -6.52
N GLY A 31 -31.74 -11.49 -7.09
CA GLY A 31 -32.12 -11.40 -8.50
C GLY A 31 -30.96 -11.72 -9.46
N ALA A 32 -29.77 -11.16 -9.21
CA ALA A 32 -28.57 -11.46 -9.97
C ALA A 32 -28.16 -12.94 -9.89
N SER A 33 -28.32 -13.56 -8.71
CA SER A 33 -28.03 -14.99 -8.50
C SER A 33 -29.02 -15.87 -9.27
N ALA A 34 -30.31 -15.55 -9.21
CA ALA A 34 -31.34 -16.27 -9.97
C ALA A 34 -31.12 -16.15 -11.48
N LEU A 35 -30.81 -14.94 -11.97
CA LEU A 35 -30.46 -14.71 -13.37
C LEU A 35 -29.22 -15.52 -13.78
N ALA A 36 -28.17 -15.52 -12.96
CA ALA A 36 -26.97 -16.30 -13.25
C ALA A 36 -27.27 -17.81 -13.34
N LEU A 37 -28.07 -18.35 -12.41
CA LEU A 37 -28.52 -19.75 -12.45
C LEU A 37 -29.35 -20.08 -13.69
N ALA A 38 -30.21 -19.15 -14.14
CA ALA A 38 -30.97 -19.31 -15.38
C ALA A 38 -30.05 -19.31 -16.61
N LEU A 39 -29.08 -18.40 -16.66
CA LEU A 39 -28.10 -18.31 -17.76
C LEU A 39 -27.19 -19.55 -17.84
N ILE A 40 -26.88 -20.22 -16.71
CA ILE A 40 -26.11 -21.48 -16.71
C ILE A 40 -26.82 -22.58 -17.50
N ARG A 41 -28.16 -22.58 -17.56
CA ARG A 41 -28.93 -23.58 -18.31
C ARG A 41 -28.87 -23.37 -19.83
N LEU A 42 -28.50 -22.17 -20.28
CA LEU A 42 -28.38 -21.86 -21.70
C LEU A 42 -27.04 -22.38 -22.25
N ARG A 43 -27.07 -22.99 -23.44
CA ARG A 43 -25.86 -23.48 -24.11
C ARG A 43 -25.12 -22.31 -24.77
N GLY A 44 -23.91 -22.01 -24.30
CA GLY A 44 -23.03 -21.06 -24.96
C GLY A 44 -21.83 -20.65 -24.09
N ARG A 45 -20.64 -20.55 -24.69
CA ARG A 45 -19.43 -20.14 -23.94
C ARG A 45 -19.52 -18.70 -23.44
N ALA A 46 -20.09 -17.79 -24.22
CA ALA A 46 -20.30 -16.40 -23.82
C ALA A 46 -21.31 -16.30 -22.66
N VAL A 47 -22.43 -17.03 -22.78
CA VAL A 47 -23.49 -17.03 -21.76
C VAL A 47 -23.00 -17.56 -20.42
N ALA A 48 -22.25 -18.68 -20.44
CA ALA A 48 -21.63 -19.20 -19.24
C ALA A 48 -20.56 -18.24 -18.65
N GLY A 49 -19.99 -17.33 -19.45
CA GLY A 49 -19.13 -16.22 -18.99
C GLY A 49 -19.88 -15.17 -18.24
N VAL A 50 -20.96 -14.68 -18.82
CA VAL A 50 -21.83 -13.73 -18.14
C VAL A 50 -22.35 -14.33 -16.83
N ALA A 51 -22.82 -15.57 -16.86
CA ALA A 51 -23.31 -16.25 -15.66
C ALA A 51 -22.24 -16.38 -14.57
N MET A 52 -21.03 -16.82 -14.92
CA MET A 52 -19.92 -16.95 -13.98
C MET A 52 -19.49 -15.60 -13.40
N THR A 53 -19.35 -14.58 -14.26
CA THR A 53 -19.03 -13.21 -13.83
C THR A 53 -20.09 -12.67 -12.89
N LEU A 54 -21.39 -12.88 -13.17
CA LEU A 54 -22.47 -12.47 -12.27
C LEU A 54 -22.40 -13.16 -10.90
N LEU A 55 -22.15 -14.47 -10.84
CA LEU A 55 -21.96 -15.17 -9.57
C LEU A 55 -20.76 -14.62 -8.79
N LEU A 56 -19.68 -14.29 -9.48
CA LEU A 56 -18.47 -13.73 -8.86
C LEU A 56 -18.69 -12.28 -8.41
N VAL A 57 -19.52 -11.49 -9.11
CA VAL A 57 -19.95 -10.15 -8.66
C VAL A 57 -20.75 -10.29 -7.37
N VAL A 58 -21.69 -11.23 -7.31
CA VAL A 58 -22.47 -11.50 -6.09
C VAL A 58 -21.53 -11.87 -4.95
N TRP A 59 -20.56 -12.77 -5.18
CA TRP A 59 -19.54 -13.11 -4.18
C TRP A 59 -18.79 -11.87 -3.68
N GLY A 60 -18.27 -11.03 -4.59
CA GLY A 60 -17.52 -9.84 -4.21
C GLY A 60 -18.34 -8.83 -3.42
N VAL A 61 -19.58 -8.58 -3.82
CA VAL A 61 -20.48 -7.65 -3.12
C VAL A 61 -20.90 -8.20 -1.75
N LEU A 62 -21.13 -9.51 -1.62
CA LEU A 62 -21.41 -10.14 -0.32
C LEU A 62 -20.23 -10.02 0.63
N SER A 63 -19.00 -10.25 0.15
CA SER A 63 -17.79 -10.04 0.96
C SER A 63 -17.63 -8.57 1.38
N ALA A 64 -17.98 -7.61 0.51
CA ALA A 64 -17.97 -6.20 0.86
C ALA A 64 -19.04 -5.83 1.92
N HIS A 65 -20.26 -6.37 1.81
CA HIS A 65 -21.28 -6.22 2.85
C HIS A 65 -20.82 -6.80 4.19
N GLN A 66 -20.18 -7.97 4.17
CA GLN A 66 -19.63 -8.61 5.35
C GLN A 66 -18.56 -7.74 6.04
N ALA A 67 -17.68 -7.10 5.27
CA ALA A 67 -16.67 -6.20 5.83
C ALA A 67 -17.23 -4.86 6.34
N LEU A 68 -18.36 -4.40 5.79
CA LEU A 68 -19.05 -3.19 6.26
C LEU A 68 -20.05 -3.46 7.38
N TRP A 69 -20.45 -4.70 7.61
CA TRP A 69 -21.39 -5.03 8.70
C TRP A 69 -20.94 -4.50 10.07
N PRO A 70 -19.66 -4.61 10.49
CA PRO A 70 -19.20 -4.10 11.77
C PRO A 70 -19.32 -2.58 11.91
N THR A 71 -19.16 -1.82 10.82
CA THR A 71 -19.23 -0.35 10.88
C THR A 71 -20.62 0.17 11.14
N ARG A 72 -21.66 -0.64 10.88
CA ARG A 72 -23.06 -0.28 11.11
C ARG A 72 -23.58 -0.75 12.48
N HIS A 73 -23.04 -1.86 12.99
CA HIS A 73 -23.61 -2.55 14.16
C HIS A 73 -22.77 -2.42 15.43
N LEU A 74 -21.45 -2.18 15.32
CA LEU A 74 -20.54 -2.17 16.47
C LEU A 74 -20.12 -0.78 16.93
N THR A 75 -20.59 0.28 16.26
CA THR A 75 -20.14 1.65 16.49
C THR A 75 -21.12 2.45 17.33
N GLY A 76 -20.65 3.55 17.94
CA GLY A 76 -21.49 4.52 18.65
C GLY A 76 -21.67 4.24 20.16
N ALA A 77 -21.89 2.99 20.55
CA ALA A 77 -21.98 2.61 21.97
C ALA A 77 -20.63 2.12 22.52
N ILE A 78 -20.42 2.33 23.82
CA ILE A 78 -19.35 1.68 24.56
C ILE A 78 -19.74 0.20 24.70
N ARG A 79 -18.88 -0.71 24.22
CA ARG A 79 -19.16 -2.15 24.24
C ARG A 79 -17.99 -2.92 24.82
N GLN A 80 -18.31 -3.96 25.56
CA GLN A 80 -17.32 -4.93 26.04
C GLN A 80 -17.12 -6.01 24.98
N ALA A 81 -15.85 -6.28 24.67
CA ALA A 81 -15.44 -7.21 23.63
C ALA A 81 -14.19 -7.98 24.04
N GLU A 82 -14.10 -9.24 23.60
CA GLU A 82 -12.86 -10.00 23.69
C GLU A 82 -12.03 -9.77 22.43
N VAL A 83 -10.81 -9.27 22.62
CA VAL A 83 -9.88 -8.90 21.55
C VAL A 83 -8.61 -9.73 21.67
N ILE A 84 -8.20 -10.32 20.55
CA ILE A 84 -6.88 -10.92 20.41
C ILE A 84 -5.96 -9.91 19.73
N LEU A 85 -4.88 -9.54 20.40
CA LEU A 85 -3.89 -8.61 19.83
C LEU A 85 -3.07 -9.30 18.74
N SER A 86 -2.91 -8.64 17.59
CA SER A 86 -2.10 -9.11 16.46
C SER A 86 -0.77 -8.38 16.32
N GLU A 87 -0.75 -7.07 16.61
CA GLU A 87 0.43 -6.20 16.50
C GLU A 87 0.29 -5.06 17.53
N THR A 88 1.39 -4.62 18.13
CA THR A 88 1.39 -3.54 19.12
C THR A 88 2.71 -2.77 19.04
N ASP A 89 2.66 -1.45 19.24
CA ASP A 89 3.86 -0.63 19.45
C ASP A 89 4.37 -0.68 20.90
N GLY A 90 3.68 -1.43 21.78
CA GLY A 90 3.99 -1.57 23.19
C GLY A 90 3.51 -0.42 24.07
N GLN A 91 2.92 0.63 23.48
CA GLN A 91 2.48 1.83 24.20
C GLN A 91 1.02 2.15 23.89
N ALA A 92 0.74 2.79 22.76
CA ALA A 92 -0.53 3.46 22.50
C ALA A 92 -1.30 2.87 21.31
N LEU A 93 -0.62 2.28 20.32
CA LEU A 93 -1.25 1.74 19.12
C LEU A 93 -1.27 0.21 19.17
N HIS A 94 -2.49 -0.33 19.24
CA HIS A 94 -2.73 -1.77 19.26
C HIS A 94 -3.60 -2.16 18.08
N ARG A 95 -3.24 -3.24 17.40
CA ARG A 95 -4.04 -3.82 16.31
C ARG A 95 -4.43 -5.23 16.72
N GLY A 96 -5.69 -5.56 16.52
CA GLY A 96 -6.20 -6.86 16.92
C GLY A 96 -7.46 -7.24 16.20
N GLN A 97 -8.04 -8.34 16.65
CA GLN A 97 -9.27 -8.89 16.14
C GLN A 97 -10.27 -9.09 17.28
N ILE A 98 -11.48 -8.60 17.09
CA ILE A 98 -12.62 -8.82 17.97
C ILE A 98 -13.16 -10.22 17.67
N VAL A 99 -13.04 -11.11 18.64
CA VAL A 99 -13.45 -12.53 18.51
C VAL A 99 -14.79 -12.79 19.16
N ARG A 100 -15.08 -12.10 20.27
CA ARG A 100 -16.39 -12.16 20.92
C ARG A 100 -16.89 -10.79 21.29
N LEU A 101 -18.22 -10.65 21.26
CA LEU A 101 -18.92 -9.45 21.67
C LEU A 101 -20.11 -9.86 22.54
N ALA A 102 -20.18 -9.33 23.76
CA ALA A 102 -21.22 -9.69 24.74
C ALA A 102 -21.43 -11.22 24.86
N GLY A 103 -20.34 -11.98 24.97
CA GLY A 103 -20.36 -13.45 25.10
C GLY A 103 -20.60 -14.24 23.80
N HIS A 104 -20.95 -13.59 22.68
CA HIS A 104 -21.20 -14.25 21.40
C HIS A 104 -19.97 -14.22 20.51
N TYR A 105 -19.64 -15.35 19.88
CA TYR A 105 -18.56 -15.43 18.90
C TYR A 105 -18.92 -14.69 17.61
N LEU A 106 -17.98 -13.89 17.12
CA LEU A 106 -18.06 -13.25 15.81
C LEU A 106 -17.25 -14.08 14.81
N PHE A 107 -17.91 -14.51 13.74
CA PHE A 107 -17.26 -15.18 12.62
C PHE A 107 -17.64 -14.52 11.30
N PRO A 108 -16.66 -14.05 10.50
CA PRO A 108 -15.23 -13.97 10.79
C PRO A 108 -14.94 -12.95 11.90
N PRO A 109 -13.77 -13.05 12.56
CA PRO A 109 -13.37 -12.08 13.57
C PRO A 109 -13.15 -10.70 12.94
N VAL A 110 -13.49 -9.64 13.66
CA VAL A 110 -13.49 -8.27 13.12
C VAL A 110 -12.17 -7.57 13.46
N GLY A 111 -11.41 -7.17 12.44
CA GLY A 111 -10.18 -6.41 12.65
C GLY A 111 -10.45 -5.00 13.17
N VAL A 112 -9.65 -4.56 14.14
CA VAL A 112 -9.76 -3.24 14.78
C VAL A 112 -8.40 -2.62 15.04
N THR A 113 -8.32 -1.29 14.94
CA THR A 113 -7.18 -0.48 15.39
C THR A 113 -7.56 0.29 16.65
N LEU A 114 -6.86 0.04 17.74
CA LEU A 114 -7.15 0.57 19.07
C LEU A 114 -6.07 1.55 19.51
N TYR A 115 -6.51 2.63 20.13
CA TYR A 115 -5.65 3.67 20.70
C TYR A 115 -5.87 3.73 22.21
N GLY A 116 -4.77 3.71 22.97
CA GLY A 116 -4.79 3.81 24.42
C GLY A 116 -3.73 2.94 25.07
N GLU A 117 -3.44 3.24 26.34
CA GLU A 117 -2.52 2.46 27.14
C GLU A 117 -3.22 1.20 27.67
N LEU A 118 -2.49 0.08 27.67
CA LEU A 118 -2.95 -1.19 28.21
C LEU A 118 -2.24 -1.49 29.52
N THR A 119 -3.01 -1.78 30.56
CA THR A 119 -2.52 -2.20 31.87
C THR A 119 -2.93 -3.65 32.14
N PRO A 120 -1.99 -4.57 32.43
CA PRO A 120 -0.55 -4.37 32.62
C PRO A 120 0.26 -4.22 31.32
N ALA A 121 1.25 -3.33 31.34
CA ALA A 121 2.24 -3.16 30.27
C ALA A 121 3.49 -4.02 30.55
N PRO A 122 4.24 -4.47 29.51
CA PRO A 122 3.97 -4.29 28.08
C PRO A 122 2.99 -5.33 27.52
N ALA A 123 2.03 -4.88 26.73
CA ALA A 123 1.18 -5.77 25.94
C ALA A 123 1.99 -6.45 24.82
N CYS A 124 1.59 -7.65 24.42
CA CYS A 124 2.24 -8.39 23.34
C CYS A 124 1.22 -9.07 22.42
N ALA A 125 1.61 -9.31 21.17
CA ALA A 125 0.75 -9.99 20.21
C ALA A 125 0.43 -11.44 20.65
N GLY A 126 -0.82 -11.85 20.46
CA GLY A 126 -1.37 -13.13 20.86
C GLY A 126 -2.07 -13.13 22.22
N GLN A 127 -1.97 -12.06 23.01
CA GLN A 127 -2.71 -11.95 24.27
C GLN A 127 -4.21 -11.79 24.02
N HIS A 128 -5.01 -12.36 24.93
CA HIS A 128 -6.46 -12.25 24.93
C HIS A 128 -6.87 -11.25 25.99
N TRP A 129 -7.64 -10.24 25.59
CA TRP A 129 -8.06 -9.15 26.44
C TRP A 129 -9.56 -9.01 26.43
N LEU A 130 -10.15 -8.78 27.60
CA LEU A 130 -11.51 -8.28 27.73
C LEU A 130 -11.42 -6.75 27.80
N MET A 131 -11.89 -6.09 26.75
CA MET A 131 -11.77 -4.65 26.60
C MET A 131 -13.14 -3.99 26.52
N THR A 132 -13.30 -2.88 27.23
CA THR A 132 -14.41 -1.95 27.05
C THR A 132 -13.96 -0.89 26.04
N LEU A 133 -14.57 -0.92 24.87
CA LEU A 133 -14.12 -0.17 23.68
C LEU A 133 -15.16 0.86 23.27
N ARG A 134 -14.67 2.02 22.83
CA ARG A 134 -15.47 3.02 22.10
C ARG A 134 -15.06 2.99 20.63
N LEU A 135 -15.85 2.29 19.81
CA LEU A 135 -15.54 2.02 18.41
C LEU A 135 -16.23 3.03 17.48
N ARG A 136 -15.50 3.41 16.43
CA ARG A 136 -15.96 4.21 15.30
C ARG A 136 -15.51 3.59 13.98
N PRO A 137 -16.25 3.77 12.88
CA PRO A 137 -15.75 3.39 11.56
C PRO A 137 -14.47 4.17 11.23
N VAL A 138 -13.53 3.56 10.53
CA VAL A 138 -12.45 4.32 9.89
C VAL A 138 -13.06 5.14 8.75
N HIS A 139 -12.92 6.45 8.82
CA HIS A 139 -13.41 7.38 7.81
C HIS A 139 -12.24 7.86 6.94
N GLY A 140 -12.48 7.90 5.64
CA GLY A 140 -11.61 8.49 4.64
C GLY A 140 -11.99 9.94 4.45
N GLN A 141 -11.02 10.75 4.04
CA GLN A 141 -11.28 12.11 3.62
C GLN A 141 -11.64 12.10 2.14
N LEU A 142 -12.71 12.81 1.77
CA LEU A 142 -13.20 12.89 0.39
C LEU A 142 -12.45 13.97 -0.42
N ASN A 143 -11.13 13.86 -0.48
CA ASN A 143 -10.28 14.77 -1.26
C ASN A 143 -9.54 14.04 -2.37
N ASP A 144 -9.45 14.69 -3.53
CA ASP A 144 -8.54 14.29 -4.59
C ASP A 144 -7.09 14.45 -4.15
N GLY A 145 -6.16 13.74 -4.80
CA GLY A 145 -4.74 13.95 -4.53
C GLY A 145 -4.22 13.40 -3.19
N GLY A 146 -5.08 12.71 -2.41
CA GLY A 146 -4.79 12.26 -1.05
C GLY A 146 -4.78 10.74 -0.85
N PHE A 147 -4.39 10.32 0.35
CA PHE A 147 -4.44 8.92 0.77
C PHE A 147 -5.83 8.55 1.31
N ASP A 148 -6.47 7.56 0.69
CA ASP A 148 -7.76 7.05 1.14
C ASP A 148 -7.58 6.04 2.30
N SER A 149 -7.72 6.53 3.53
CA SER A 149 -7.59 5.74 4.75
C SER A 149 -8.71 4.71 4.92
N GLN A 150 -9.93 4.99 4.46
CA GLN A 150 -11.07 4.07 4.56
C GLN A 150 -10.91 2.90 3.60
N ARG A 151 -10.56 3.17 2.34
CA ARG A 151 -10.23 2.12 1.37
C ARG A 151 -9.06 1.28 1.84
N TYR A 152 -8.03 1.90 2.40
CA TYR A 152 -6.90 1.18 2.97
C TYR A 152 -7.32 0.27 4.14
N ALA A 153 -8.13 0.78 5.07
CA ALA A 153 -8.63 0.05 6.21
C ALA A 153 -9.50 -1.15 5.80
N LEU A 154 -10.38 -0.98 4.81
CA LEU A 154 -11.21 -2.05 4.24
C LEU A 154 -10.36 -3.12 3.55
N ALA A 155 -9.38 -2.70 2.72
CA ALA A 155 -8.45 -3.62 2.06
C ALA A 155 -7.56 -4.42 3.03
N GLN A 156 -7.47 -3.97 4.29
CA GLN A 156 -6.70 -4.60 5.35
C GLN A 156 -7.61 -5.35 6.35
N HIS A 157 -8.90 -5.50 6.06
CA HIS A 157 -9.92 -6.12 6.94
C HIS A 157 -9.96 -5.50 8.35
N ARG A 158 -9.71 -4.19 8.45
CA ARG A 158 -9.70 -3.41 9.70
C ARG A 158 -10.63 -2.19 9.61
N PRO A 159 -11.94 -2.40 9.44
CA PRO A 159 -12.88 -1.31 9.17
C PRO A 159 -13.16 -0.39 10.39
N LEU A 160 -12.71 -0.79 11.60
CA LEU A 160 -12.99 -0.09 12.85
C LEU A 160 -11.71 0.50 13.46
N SER A 161 -11.87 1.68 14.07
CA SER A 161 -10.88 2.28 14.97
C SER A 161 -11.55 2.69 16.28
N GLY A 162 -10.82 2.79 17.38
CA GLY A 162 -11.44 3.18 18.64
C GLY A 162 -10.48 3.40 19.79
N GLY A 163 -11.00 4.00 20.86
CA GLY A 163 -10.29 4.19 22.12
C GLY A 163 -10.54 3.02 23.08
N ILE A 164 -9.53 2.68 23.86
CA ILE A 164 -9.62 1.73 24.98
C ILE A 164 -10.10 2.52 26.21
N VAL A 165 -11.23 2.13 26.80
CA VAL A 165 -11.77 2.76 28.03
C VAL A 165 -11.31 2.00 29.26
N ALA A 166 -11.41 0.67 29.22
CA ALA A 166 -10.92 -0.23 30.25
C ALA A 166 -10.47 -1.54 29.60
N ALA A 167 -9.47 -2.20 30.18
CA ALA A 167 -8.98 -3.46 29.67
C ALA A 167 -8.53 -4.37 30.82
N SER A 168 -8.85 -5.65 30.72
CA SER A 168 -8.32 -6.70 31.60
C SER A 168 -7.81 -7.86 30.76
N ALA A 169 -6.64 -8.39 31.11
CA ALA A 169 -6.06 -9.53 30.42
C ALA A 169 -6.78 -10.82 30.84
N LEU A 170 -7.38 -11.53 29.87
CA LEU A 170 -7.96 -12.86 30.08
C LEU A 170 -6.88 -13.94 29.97
N ASP A 171 -6.03 -13.82 28.95
CA ASP A 171 -4.84 -14.66 28.79
C ASP A 171 -3.62 -13.76 28.55
N PRO A 172 -2.70 -13.63 29.52
CA PRO A 172 -1.49 -12.82 29.39
C PRO A 172 -0.43 -13.49 28.51
N ARG A 173 -0.64 -14.72 28.02
CA ARG A 173 0.35 -15.44 27.21
C ARG A 173 0.57 -14.76 25.86
N CYS A 174 1.82 -14.40 25.61
CA CYS A 174 2.27 -13.95 24.30
C CYS A 174 2.29 -15.12 23.30
N SER A 175 1.92 -14.86 22.05
CA SER A 175 2.13 -15.81 20.95
C SER A 175 3.60 -16.21 20.84
N LEU A 176 3.87 -17.39 20.28
CA LEU A 176 5.24 -17.83 19.97
C LEU A 176 5.99 -16.78 19.13
N ARG A 177 5.30 -16.20 18.12
CA ARG A 177 5.84 -15.10 17.31
C ARG A 177 6.22 -13.89 18.17
N ALA A 178 5.36 -13.45 19.07
CA ALA A 178 5.63 -12.30 19.92
C ALA A 178 6.78 -12.54 20.90
N ARG A 179 6.87 -13.74 21.50
CA ARG A 179 8.01 -14.11 22.36
C ARG A 179 9.32 -14.09 21.59
N TYR A 180 9.31 -14.64 20.39
CA TYR A 180 10.47 -14.64 19.50
C TYR A 180 10.86 -13.22 19.07
N LEU A 181 9.89 -12.38 18.70
CA LEU A 181 10.10 -10.98 18.37
C LEU A 181 10.70 -10.19 19.54
N ALA A 182 10.19 -10.39 20.77
CA ALA A 182 10.72 -9.75 21.96
C ALA A 182 12.17 -10.20 22.27
N SER A 183 12.48 -11.48 22.04
CA SER A 183 13.85 -12.00 22.14
C SER A 183 14.79 -11.34 21.13
N LEU A 184 14.38 -11.29 19.86
CA LEU A 184 15.14 -10.62 18.80
C LEU A 184 15.32 -9.13 19.07
N THR A 185 14.26 -8.44 19.50
CA THR A 185 14.31 -7.00 19.79
C THR A 185 15.36 -6.70 20.85
N ARG A 186 15.38 -7.46 21.96
CA ARG A 186 16.42 -7.32 23.00
C ARG A 186 17.82 -7.58 22.44
N ARG A 187 17.98 -8.59 21.58
CA ARG A 187 19.29 -8.90 20.98
C ARG A 187 19.77 -7.80 20.05
N LEU A 188 18.85 -7.20 19.30
CA LEU A 188 19.17 -6.24 18.25
C LEU A 188 19.33 -4.81 18.76
N GLN A 189 18.91 -4.49 20.00
CA GLN A 189 19.00 -3.14 20.59
C GLN A 189 20.40 -2.51 20.50
N THR A 190 21.46 -3.30 20.44
CA THR A 190 22.84 -2.83 20.30
C THR A 190 23.20 -2.32 18.90
N TYR A 191 22.37 -2.61 17.88
CA TYR A 191 22.62 -2.24 16.49
C TYR A 191 21.79 -1.01 16.07
N PRO A 192 22.41 -0.01 15.42
CA PRO A 192 21.70 1.19 14.96
C PRO A 192 20.55 0.89 13.99
N TRP A 193 20.72 -0.12 13.13
CA TRP A 193 19.74 -0.45 12.09
C TRP A 193 18.72 -1.52 12.52
N HIS A 194 18.60 -1.81 13.83
CA HIS A 194 17.66 -2.81 14.33
C HIS A 194 16.20 -2.63 13.87
N PRO A 195 15.62 -1.41 13.75
CA PRO A 195 14.23 -1.28 13.30
C PRO A 195 14.06 -1.73 11.85
N VAL A 196 15.09 -1.50 11.02
CA VAL A 196 15.11 -1.95 9.62
C VAL A 196 15.27 -3.47 9.53
N MET A 197 16.13 -4.06 10.36
CA MET A 197 16.30 -5.52 10.41
C MET A 197 15.02 -6.23 10.85
N LEU A 198 14.34 -5.72 11.88
CA LEU A 198 13.04 -6.22 12.34
C LEU A 198 11.96 -6.05 11.25
N GLY A 199 11.98 -4.94 10.53
CA GLY A 199 11.10 -4.70 9.38
C GLY A 199 11.31 -5.71 8.24
N LEU A 200 12.56 -5.94 7.83
CA LEU A 200 12.91 -6.85 6.74
C LEU A 200 12.75 -8.34 7.10
N GLY A 201 13.05 -8.71 8.35
CA GLY A 201 12.98 -10.10 8.83
C GLY A 201 11.58 -10.53 9.27
N MET A 202 10.94 -9.71 10.12
CA MET A 202 9.68 -10.03 10.81
C MET A 202 8.47 -9.24 10.29
N GLY A 203 8.67 -8.21 9.46
CA GLY A 203 7.60 -7.37 8.94
C GLY A 203 7.14 -6.23 9.85
N GLU A 204 7.89 -5.95 10.92
CA GLU A 204 7.54 -4.94 11.93
C GLU A 204 7.88 -3.53 11.45
N ARG A 205 6.86 -2.74 11.08
CA ARG A 205 7.04 -1.39 10.53
C ARG A 205 6.73 -0.25 11.50
N LEU A 206 6.06 -0.56 12.61
CA LEU A 206 5.67 0.45 13.60
C LEU A 206 6.89 1.13 14.23
N ALA A 207 7.95 0.37 14.48
CA ALA A 207 9.20 0.86 15.09
C ALA A 207 10.09 1.70 14.16
N LEU A 208 9.74 1.88 12.88
CA LEU A 208 10.59 2.61 11.93
C LEU A 208 10.52 4.14 12.13
N PRO A 209 11.66 4.81 12.35
CA PRO A 209 11.75 6.26 12.43
C PRO A 209 11.19 6.95 11.17
N THR A 210 10.52 8.09 11.35
CA THR A 210 9.96 8.91 10.27
C THR A 210 11.03 9.38 9.28
N ALA A 211 12.22 9.74 9.76
CA ALA A 211 13.35 10.15 8.90
C ALA A 211 13.77 9.05 7.90
N ILE A 212 13.75 7.77 8.31
CA ILE A 212 14.05 6.65 7.40
C ILE A 212 12.93 6.48 6.37
N LYS A 213 11.66 6.61 6.79
CA LYS A 213 10.50 6.53 5.88
C LYS A 213 10.57 7.60 4.79
N VAL A 214 10.90 8.84 5.15
CA VAL A 214 11.07 9.97 4.20
C VAL A 214 12.24 9.71 3.26
N LEU A 215 13.41 9.30 3.76
CA LEU A 215 14.56 8.97 2.92
C LEU A 215 14.24 7.87 1.90
N MET A 216 13.54 6.82 2.33
CA MET A 216 13.13 5.72 1.44
C MET A 216 12.07 6.15 0.43
N GLN A 217 11.18 7.08 0.80
CA GLN A 217 10.23 7.69 -0.13
C GLN A 217 10.96 8.53 -1.18
N ASN A 218 11.86 9.42 -0.77
CA ASN A 218 12.63 10.29 -1.66
C ASN A 218 13.48 9.51 -2.67
N THR A 219 14.05 8.39 -2.23
CA THR A 219 14.87 7.49 -3.07
C THR A 219 14.06 6.42 -3.81
N GLY A 220 12.73 6.34 -3.63
CA GLY A 220 11.90 5.34 -4.31
C GLY A 220 12.14 3.88 -3.83
N THR A 221 12.75 3.71 -2.66
CA THR A 221 13.11 2.41 -2.06
C THR A 221 12.13 1.94 -0.99
N SER A 222 11.05 2.68 -0.73
CA SER A 222 10.03 2.38 0.29
C SER A 222 9.43 0.97 0.16
N HIS A 223 9.34 0.44 -1.06
CA HIS A 223 8.83 -0.90 -1.35
C HIS A 223 9.71 -2.03 -0.77
N LEU A 224 11.00 -1.79 -0.51
CA LEU A 224 11.91 -2.79 0.08
C LEU A 224 11.53 -3.11 1.53
N MET A 225 10.94 -2.15 2.25
CA MET A 225 10.49 -2.33 3.63
C MET A 225 9.19 -3.15 3.72
N ALA A 226 8.47 -3.28 2.60
CA ALA A 226 7.40 -4.24 2.55
C ALA A 226 8.00 -5.63 2.37
N ILE A 227 7.60 -6.60 3.20
CA ILE A 227 7.88 -8.02 2.97
C ILE A 227 7.41 -8.34 1.54
N SER A 228 8.35 -8.34 0.62
CA SER A 228 8.05 -8.54 -0.79
C SER A 228 7.93 -10.03 -1.06
N GLY A 229 7.24 -10.41 -2.13
CA GLY A 229 7.15 -11.80 -2.54
C GLY A 229 8.53 -12.46 -2.72
N LEU A 230 9.57 -11.66 -3.01
CA LEU A 230 10.94 -12.13 -3.10
C LEU A 230 11.55 -12.50 -1.74
N HIS A 231 11.28 -11.74 -0.67
CA HIS A 231 11.70 -12.11 0.69
C HIS A 231 11.07 -13.45 1.11
N ILE A 232 9.78 -13.61 0.81
CA ILE A 232 9.03 -14.86 1.07
C ILE A 232 9.60 -16.01 0.24
N ALA A 233 9.86 -15.79 -1.05
CA ALA A 233 10.44 -16.82 -1.92
C ALA A 233 11.85 -17.22 -1.48
N LEU A 234 12.67 -16.26 -1.07
CA LEU A 234 14.02 -16.50 -0.56
C LEU A 234 13.98 -17.28 0.76
N ALA A 235 13.15 -16.86 1.71
CA ALA A 235 12.95 -17.59 2.96
C ALA A 235 12.42 -19.01 2.72
N ALA A 236 11.44 -19.17 1.83
CA ALA A 236 10.94 -20.47 1.43
C ALA A 236 12.05 -21.33 0.79
N SER A 237 12.93 -20.74 -0.02
CA SER A 237 14.07 -21.45 -0.64
C SER A 237 15.11 -21.90 0.39
N LEU A 238 15.38 -21.09 1.41
CA LEU A 238 16.26 -21.44 2.53
C LEU A 238 15.66 -22.60 3.35
N ILE A 239 14.36 -22.53 3.64
CA ILE A 239 13.64 -23.62 4.32
C ILE A 239 13.67 -24.89 3.47
N VAL A 240 13.45 -24.78 2.16
CA VAL A 240 13.56 -25.92 1.24
C VAL A 240 14.96 -26.54 1.27
N LEU A 241 16.01 -25.71 1.27
CA LEU A 241 17.40 -26.18 1.34
C LEU A 241 17.67 -26.92 2.65
N LEU A 242 17.22 -26.38 3.78
CA LEU A 242 17.35 -27.01 5.09
C LEU A 242 16.58 -28.33 5.17
N LEU A 243 15.33 -28.35 4.69
CA LEU A 243 14.51 -29.56 4.64
C LEU A 243 15.12 -30.62 3.73
N ARG A 244 15.74 -30.22 2.60
CA ARG A 244 16.53 -31.14 1.78
C ARG A 244 17.76 -31.67 2.52
N GLY A 245 18.43 -30.84 3.31
CA GLY A 245 19.51 -31.27 4.21
C GLY A 245 19.05 -32.33 5.21
N VAL A 246 17.90 -32.12 5.86
CA VAL A 246 17.28 -33.10 6.79
C VAL A 246 16.83 -34.36 6.06
N GLN A 247 16.36 -34.26 4.82
CA GLN A 247 15.97 -35.41 4.01
C GLN A 247 17.12 -36.40 3.76
N TYR A 248 18.39 -35.99 3.86
CA TYR A 248 19.53 -36.92 3.82
C TYR A 248 19.54 -37.92 4.99
N ILE A 249 18.88 -37.58 6.11
CA ILE A 249 18.81 -38.39 7.33
C ILE A 249 17.52 -39.24 7.36
N LEU A 250 16.53 -38.93 6.49
CA LEU A 250 15.23 -39.59 6.49
C LEU A 250 15.21 -40.85 5.59
N PRO A 251 14.41 -41.88 5.94
CA PRO A 251 14.24 -43.06 5.10
C PRO A 251 13.66 -42.69 3.72
N GLY A 252 14.15 -43.31 2.63
CA GLY A 252 13.85 -42.96 1.24
C GLY A 252 12.37 -42.79 0.86
N ARG A 253 11.46 -43.46 1.59
CA ARG A 253 10.00 -43.32 1.46
C ARG A 253 9.44 -41.92 1.82
N TRP A 254 10.17 -41.09 2.56
CA TRP A 254 9.77 -39.72 2.95
C TRP A 254 10.43 -38.64 2.09
N ILE A 255 11.27 -39.02 1.12
CA ILE A 255 12.00 -38.10 0.24
C ILE A 255 11.09 -37.73 -0.95
N GLY A 256 10.19 -36.78 -0.71
CA GLY A 256 9.37 -36.17 -1.75
C GLY A 256 9.85 -34.77 -2.10
N TRP A 257 9.94 -34.44 -3.39
CA TRP A 257 10.27 -33.06 -3.83
C TRP A 257 9.16 -32.04 -3.54
N ARG A 258 7.93 -32.51 -3.26
CA ARG A 258 6.72 -31.71 -3.03
C ARG A 258 6.61 -31.14 -1.61
N LEU A 259 7.08 -31.90 -0.61
CA LEU A 259 6.95 -31.56 0.82
C LEU A 259 7.72 -30.28 1.20
N PRO A 260 8.99 -30.08 0.78
CA PRO A 260 9.75 -28.89 1.16
C PRO A 260 9.18 -27.60 0.58
N LEU A 261 8.62 -27.67 -0.63
CA LEU A 261 8.15 -26.52 -1.38
C LEU A 261 6.90 -25.90 -0.73
N LEU A 262 5.96 -26.75 -0.28
CA LEU A 262 4.74 -26.32 0.40
C LEU A 262 5.02 -25.94 1.87
N ALA A 263 5.87 -26.69 2.57
CA ALA A 263 6.23 -26.40 3.95
C ALA A 263 6.96 -25.06 4.11
N GLY A 264 7.88 -24.71 3.20
CA GLY A 264 8.62 -23.46 3.26
C GLY A 264 7.74 -22.21 3.09
N ALA A 265 6.80 -22.24 2.14
CA ALA A 265 5.90 -21.12 1.90
C ALA A 265 4.92 -20.91 3.07
N VAL A 266 4.35 -21.98 3.62
CA VAL A 266 3.38 -21.91 4.73
C VAL A 266 4.06 -21.49 6.04
N CYS A 267 5.25 -22.04 6.33
CA CYS A 267 5.99 -21.72 7.55
C CYS A 267 6.40 -20.24 7.59
N TYR A 268 6.88 -19.67 6.47
CA TYR A 268 7.24 -18.25 6.44
C TYR A 268 6.01 -17.32 6.43
N ALA A 269 4.89 -17.72 5.83
CA ALA A 269 3.63 -16.98 5.92
C ALA A 269 3.13 -16.88 7.36
N TRP A 270 3.22 -17.98 8.09
CA TRP A 270 2.92 -18.01 9.51
C TRP A 270 3.90 -17.14 10.30
N LEU A 271 5.21 -17.26 10.00
CA LEU A 271 6.23 -16.47 10.67
C LEU A 271 5.98 -14.97 10.48
N THR A 272 5.50 -14.51 9.32
CA THR A 272 5.19 -13.09 9.02
C THR A 272 3.83 -12.61 9.55
N GLY A 273 3.13 -13.43 10.35
CA GLY A 273 1.84 -13.07 10.96
C GLY A 273 0.67 -13.06 9.98
N MET A 274 0.79 -13.76 8.83
CA MET A 274 -0.24 -13.85 7.80
C MET A 274 -0.79 -12.49 7.33
N GLN A 275 0.06 -11.46 7.28
CA GLN A 275 -0.33 -10.16 6.73
C GLN A 275 -0.86 -10.32 5.30
N PRO A 276 -1.80 -9.47 4.83
CA PRO A 276 -2.40 -9.62 3.50
C PRO A 276 -1.41 -9.78 2.33
N PRO A 277 -0.24 -9.10 2.29
CA PRO A 277 0.77 -9.34 1.24
C PRO A 277 1.40 -10.75 1.27
N ALA A 278 1.58 -11.33 2.47
CA ALA A 278 2.13 -12.66 2.63
C ALA A 278 1.14 -13.72 2.15
N LEU A 279 -0.13 -13.62 2.56
CA LEU A 279 -1.20 -14.52 2.11
C LEU A 279 -1.31 -14.55 0.58
N ARG A 280 -1.27 -13.38 -0.06
CA ARG A 280 -1.28 -13.25 -1.54
C ARG A 280 -0.13 -13.98 -2.19
N THR A 281 1.07 -13.88 -1.62
CA THR A 281 2.24 -14.59 -2.13
C THR A 281 2.08 -16.10 -1.98
N CYS A 282 1.51 -16.58 -0.87
CA CYS A 282 1.23 -18.00 -0.67
C CYS A 282 0.20 -18.54 -1.66
N VAL A 283 -0.90 -17.81 -1.88
CA VAL A 283 -1.90 -18.17 -2.90
C VAL A 283 -1.25 -18.19 -4.28
N GLY A 284 -0.50 -17.14 -4.65
CA GLY A 284 0.19 -17.06 -5.94
C GLY A 284 1.22 -18.17 -6.15
N LEU A 285 2.03 -18.49 -5.14
CA LEU A 285 2.98 -19.62 -5.18
C LEU A 285 2.24 -20.95 -5.28
N GLY A 286 1.17 -21.14 -4.51
CA GLY A 286 0.32 -22.34 -4.56
C GLY A 286 -0.26 -22.56 -5.96
N VAL A 287 -0.78 -21.51 -6.58
CA VAL A 287 -1.27 -21.55 -7.97
C VAL A 287 -0.14 -21.86 -8.95
N CYS A 288 1.01 -21.17 -8.87
CA CYS A 288 2.16 -21.47 -9.71
C CYS A 288 2.61 -22.95 -9.59
N CYS A 289 2.61 -23.50 -8.38
CA CYS A 289 2.93 -24.89 -8.13
C CYS A 289 1.89 -25.83 -8.74
N ALA A 290 0.59 -25.56 -8.54
CA ALA A 290 -0.49 -26.34 -9.12
C ALA A 290 -0.46 -26.33 -10.65
N LEU A 291 -0.21 -25.17 -11.27
CA LEU A 291 -0.07 -25.03 -12.71
C LEU A 291 1.15 -25.80 -13.23
N ARG A 292 2.30 -25.74 -12.54
CA ARG A 292 3.48 -26.56 -12.91
C ARG A 292 3.22 -28.05 -12.77
N LEU A 293 2.53 -28.47 -11.70
CA LEU A 293 2.15 -29.87 -11.45
C LEU A 293 1.14 -30.40 -12.45
N SER A 294 0.33 -29.54 -13.08
CA SER A 294 -0.64 -29.95 -14.09
C SER A 294 -0.01 -30.53 -15.37
N GLY A 295 1.31 -30.38 -15.56
CA GLY A 295 2.04 -30.88 -16.74
C GLY A 295 1.73 -30.12 -18.04
N GLN A 296 0.87 -29.11 -18.01
CA GLN A 296 0.50 -28.30 -19.17
C GLN A 296 1.49 -27.15 -19.40
N ARG A 297 1.61 -26.71 -20.66
CA ARG A 297 2.39 -25.53 -21.03
C ARG A 297 1.54 -24.27 -20.84
N TRP A 298 1.87 -23.48 -19.82
CA TRP A 298 1.21 -22.21 -19.52
C TRP A 298 2.06 -21.04 -19.98
N THR A 299 1.43 -20.05 -20.59
CA THR A 299 2.09 -18.77 -20.90
C THR A 299 2.20 -17.90 -19.64
N ALA A 300 3.17 -16.98 -19.60
CA ALA A 300 3.36 -16.08 -18.45
C ALA A 300 2.09 -15.26 -18.14
N TRP A 301 1.37 -14.80 -19.17
CA TRP A 301 0.10 -14.07 -19.02
C TRP A 301 -1.02 -14.93 -18.44
N GLN A 302 -1.11 -16.21 -18.81
CA GLN A 302 -2.08 -17.14 -18.22
C GLN A 302 -1.79 -17.42 -16.75
N VAL A 303 -0.52 -17.61 -16.39
CA VAL A 303 -0.10 -17.77 -14.99
C VAL A 303 -0.46 -16.50 -14.20
N TRP A 304 -0.14 -15.32 -14.73
CA TRP A 304 -0.48 -14.04 -14.11
C TRP A 304 -2.00 -13.88 -13.89
N LEU A 305 -2.82 -14.17 -14.91
CA LEU A 305 -4.28 -14.15 -14.80
C LEU A 305 -4.77 -15.12 -13.72
N CYS A 306 -4.31 -16.37 -13.72
CA CYS A 306 -4.71 -17.37 -12.74
C CYS A 306 -4.33 -16.97 -11.31
N CYS A 307 -3.12 -16.42 -11.10
CA CYS A 307 -2.69 -15.93 -9.79
C CYS A 307 -3.54 -14.76 -9.30
N LEU A 308 -3.78 -13.76 -10.16
CA LEU A 308 -4.58 -12.59 -9.81
C LEU A 308 -6.05 -12.98 -9.55
N GLY A 309 -6.63 -13.82 -10.40
CA GLY A 309 -7.99 -14.34 -10.21
C GLY A 309 -8.13 -15.15 -8.92
N ALA A 310 -7.17 -16.02 -8.60
CA ALA A 310 -7.20 -16.79 -7.36
C ALA A 310 -7.14 -15.89 -6.12
N ILE A 311 -6.25 -14.88 -6.12
CA ILE A 311 -6.15 -13.89 -5.03
C ILE A 311 -7.49 -13.17 -4.82
N LEU A 312 -8.11 -12.69 -5.90
CA LEU A 312 -9.37 -11.94 -5.85
C LEU A 312 -10.59 -12.81 -5.48
N VAL A 313 -10.58 -14.09 -5.83
CA VAL A 313 -11.62 -15.03 -5.38
C VAL A 313 -11.47 -15.31 -3.88
N THR A 314 -10.24 -15.47 -3.38
CA THR A 314 -10.00 -15.72 -1.95
C THR A 314 -10.26 -14.50 -1.07
N ASP A 315 -9.95 -13.30 -1.57
CA ASP A 315 -10.17 -12.03 -0.88
C ASP A 315 -10.62 -10.96 -1.89
N PRO A 316 -11.94 -10.79 -2.11
CA PRO A 316 -12.46 -9.79 -3.04
C PRO A 316 -12.03 -8.37 -2.73
N LEU A 317 -11.87 -8.03 -1.45
CA LEU A 317 -11.48 -6.69 -1.00
C LEU A 317 -10.00 -6.38 -1.29
N ALA A 318 -9.21 -7.39 -1.66
CA ALA A 318 -7.84 -7.17 -2.13
C ALA A 318 -7.79 -6.26 -3.37
N VAL A 319 -8.88 -6.16 -4.16
CA VAL A 319 -8.98 -5.20 -5.28
C VAL A 319 -8.83 -3.75 -4.82
N LEU A 320 -9.22 -3.43 -3.59
CA LEU A 320 -9.06 -2.10 -3.00
C LEU A 320 -7.60 -1.83 -2.59
N SER A 321 -6.78 -2.87 -2.44
CA SER A 321 -5.41 -2.77 -1.91
C SER A 321 -4.43 -2.18 -2.92
N GLN A 322 -3.82 -1.04 -2.57
CA GLN A 322 -2.74 -0.44 -3.37
C GLN A 322 -1.57 -1.40 -3.62
N SER A 323 -1.23 -2.24 -2.64
CA SER A 323 -0.13 -3.21 -2.80
C SER A 323 -0.46 -4.33 -3.79
N LEU A 324 -1.74 -4.67 -3.99
CA LEU A 324 -2.14 -5.64 -5.02
C LEU A 324 -1.86 -5.05 -6.40
N TRP A 325 -2.32 -3.82 -6.64
CA TRP A 325 -2.08 -3.13 -7.91
C TRP A 325 -0.60 -2.99 -8.21
N LEU A 326 0.21 -2.52 -7.25
CA LEU A 326 1.64 -2.34 -7.44
C LEU A 326 2.34 -3.66 -7.81
N SER A 327 2.01 -4.76 -7.13
CA SER A 327 2.59 -6.07 -7.41
C SER A 327 2.10 -6.68 -8.73
N ALA A 328 0.79 -6.68 -8.97
CA ALA A 328 0.19 -7.23 -10.18
C ALA A 328 0.68 -6.48 -11.43
N PHE A 329 0.75 -5.15 -11.36
CA PHE A 329 1.22 -4.30 -12.45
C PHE A 329 2.74 -4.40 -12.65
N ALA A 330 3.52 -4.59 -11.57
CA ALA A 330 4.96 -4.84 -11.70
C ALA A 330 5.24 -6.15 -12.44
N VAL A 331 4.54 -7.23 -12.10
CA VAL A 331 4.68 -8.52 -12.79
C VAL A 331 4.20 -8.43 -14.24
N ALA A 332 3.05 -7.79 -14.50
CA ALA A 332 2.54 -7.57 -15.86
C ALA A 332 3.53 -6.73 -16.70
N GLY A 333 4.04 -5.63 -16.13
CA GLY A 333 5.04 -4.77 -16.74
C GLY A 333 6.34 -5.51 -17.07
N LEU A 334 6.83 -6.36 -16.17
CA LEU A 334 8.00 -7.19 -16.43
C LEU A 334 7.76 -8.22 -17.53
N ILE A 335 6.62 -8.92 -17.52
CA ILE A 335 6.26 -9.86 -18.59
C ILE A 335 6.23 -9.14 -19.94
N PHE A 336 5.58 -7.97 -20.00
CA PHE A 336 5.54 -7.13 -21.19
C PHE A 336 6.94 -6.68 -21.62
N TRP A 337 7.73 -6.10 -20.70
CA TRP A 337 9.06 -5.57 -20.97
C TRP A 337 10.01 -6.62 -21.55
N PHE A 338 10.10 -7.80 -20.92
CA PHE A 338 10.99 -8.86 -21.39
C PHE A 338 10.52 -9.53 -22.69
N GLN A 339 9.22 -9.54 -23.00
CA GLN A 339 8.70 -10.06 -24.27
C GLN A 339 8.90 -9.05 -25.42
N TRP A 340 8.73 -7.76 -25.15
CA TRP A 340 8.73 -6.71 -26.18
C TRP A 340 10.09 -6.05 -26.34
N VAL A 341 10.91 -6.00 -25.30
CA VAL A 341 12.26 -5.43 -25.33
C VAL A 341 13.27 -6.47 -24.82
N PRO A 342 13.43 -7.62 -25.49
CA PRO A 342 14.36 -8.65 -25.04
C PRO A 342 15.80 -8.17 -25.14
N LEU A 343 16.59 -8.45 -24.10
CA LEU A 343 18.04 -8.25 -24.12
C LEU A 343 18.69 -9.18 -25.17
N PRO A 344 19.58 -8.65 -26.03
CA PRO A 344 20.32 -9.48 -26.98
C PRO A 344 21.16 -10.54 -26.27
N ALA A 345 20.90 -11.82 -26.56
CA ALA A 345 21.69 -12.91 -26.03
C ALA A 345 23.11 -12.89 -26.64
N GLY A 346 24.15 -13.07 -25.81
CA GLY A 346 25.53 -13.35 -26.27
C GLY A 346 26.46 -12.14 -26.44
N ARG A 347 26.00 -10.90 -26.29
CA ARG A 347 26.86 -9.72 -26.50
C ARG A 347 27.86 -9.42 -25.37
N TRP A 348 27.58 -9.85 -24.13
CA TRP A 348 28.37 -9.44 -22.95
C TRP A 348 28.70 -10.63 -22.07
N ARG A 349 29.92 -10.66 -21.51
CA ARG A 349 30.37 -11.63 -20.50
C ARG A 349 30.01 -11.15 -19.08
N TRP A 350 30.05 -12.05 -18.11
CA TRP A 350 29.96 -11.69 -16.69
C TRP A 350 31.21 -10.86 -16.30
N PRO A 351 31.09 -9.80 -15.47
CA PRO A 351 29.92 -9.35 -14.70
C PRO A 351 29.01 -8.35 -15.43
N TRP A 352 29.46 -7.75 -16.54
CA TRP A 352 28.71 -6.71 -17.25
C TRP A 352 27.33 -7.18 -17.71
N LYS A 353 27.20 -8.43 -18.19
CA LYS A 353 25.89 -9.01 -18.52
C LYS A 353 24.89 -8.91 -17.37
N ALA A 354 25.33 -9.14 -16.13
CA ALA A 354 24.47 -9.04 -14.96
C ALA A 354 24.08 -7.59 -14.66
N LEU A 355 25.04 -6.65 -14.77
CA LEU A 355 24.78 -5.22 -14.62
C LEU A 355 23.76 -4.72 -15.66
N PHE A 356 23.94 -5.04 -16.95
CA PHE A 356 22.99 -4.65 -17.99
C PHE A 356 21.62 -5.29 -17.79
N ALA A 357 21.57 -6.55 -17.36
CA ALA A 357 20.31 -7.21 -17.03
C ALA A 357 19.59 -6.49 -15.88
N LEU A 358 20.32 -6.06 -14.85
CA LEU A 358 19.76 -5.33 -13.72
C LEU A 358 19.29 -3.92 -14.10
N VAL A 359 20.10 -3.17 -14.86
CA VAL A 359 19.72 -1.86 -15.40
C VAL A 359 18.46 -1.99 -16.28
N HIS A 360 18.43 -3.00 -17.14
CA HIS A 360 17.30 -3.25 -18.02
C HIS A 360 16.03 -3.61 -17.24
N LEU A 361 16.14 -4.46 -16.21
CA LEU A 361 15.04 -4.77 -15.30
C LEU A 361 14.54 -3.51 -14.59
N GLN A 362 15.46 -2.71 -14.03
CA GLN A 362 15.11 -1.51 -13.28
C GLN A 362 14.46 -0.45 -14.18
N ALA A 363 14.97 -0.28 -15.41
CA ALA A 363 14.39 0.61 -16.40
C ALA A 363 12.96 0.18 -16.75
N GLY A 364 12.74 -1.10 -17.04
CA GLY A 364 11.42 -1.63 -17.33
C GLY A 364 10.41 -1.39 -16.19
N VAL A 365 10.78 -1.72 -14.95
CA VAL A 365 9.90 -1.51 -13.79
C VAL A 365 9.63 -0.04 -13.54
N THR A 366 10.67 0.81 -13.58
CA THR A 366 10.53 2.26 -13.30
C THR A 366 9.63 2.93 -14.33
N LEU A 367 9.84 2.66 -15.62
CA LEU A 367 9.08 3.26 -16.71
C LEU A 367 7.64 2.74 -16.76
N LEU A 368 7.45 1.44 -16.62
CA LEU A 368 6.13 0.84 -16.80
C LEU A 368 5.24 0.98 -15.57
N LEU A 369 5.78 1.13 -14.35
CA LEU A 369 4.99 1.40 -13.14
C LEU A 369 4.63 2.88 -12.97
N MET A 370 5.25 3.79 -13.70
CA MET A 370 5.05 5.24 -13.59
C MET A 370 3.57 5.69 -13.50
N PRO A 371 2.63 5.21 -14.36
CA PRO A 371 1.24 5.66 -14.28
C PRO A 371 0.55 5.23 -12.99
N LEU A 372 0.87 4.04 -12.50
CA LEU A 372 0.31 3.55 -11.24
C LEU A 372 0.94 4.25 -10.03
N GLN A 373 2.24 4.54 -10.07
CA GLN A 373 2.92 5.30 -9.02
C GLN A 373 2.36 6.71 -8.91
N LEU A 374 2.17 7.39 -10.04
CA LEU A 374 1.60 8.73 -10.07
C LEU A 374 0.15 8.76 -9.57
N LEU A 375 -0.67 7.79 -9.97
CA LEU A 375 -2.07 7.68 -9.53
C LEU A 375 -2.19 7.45 -8.02
N LEU A 376 -1.27 6.67 -7.42
CA LEU A 376 -1.37 6.25 -6.02
C LEU A 376 -0.61 7.16 -5.05
N PHE A 377 0.50 7.75 -5.48
CA PHE A 377 1.42 8.50 -4.62
C PHE A 377 1.62 9.96 -5.04
N HIS A 378 1.02 10.40 -6.16
CA HIS A 378 1.02 11.80 -6.61
C HIS A 378 2.43 12.37 -6.84
N GLY A 379 3.38 11.49 -7.15
CA GLY A 379 4.78 11.84 -7.36
C GLY A 379 5.61 10.63 -7.75
N VAL A 380 6.82 10.92 -8.23
CA VAL A 380 7.80 9.91 -8.65
C VAL A 380 9.18 10.27 -8.10
N SER A 381 9.97 9.25 -7.80
CA SER A 381 11.37 9.46 -7.39
C SER A 381 12.29 9.35 -8.61
N LEU A 382 12.95 10.46 -8.95
CA LEU A 382 13.93 10.55 -10.05
C LEU A 382 15.19 9.72 -9.75
N THR A 383 15.55 9.62 -8.47
CA THR A 383 16.71 8.83 -8.02
C THR A 383 16.39 7.34 -7.84
N SER A 384 15.14 6.93 -8.02
CA SER A 384 14.66 5.55 -7.87
C SER A 384 15.48 4.52 -8.66
N MET A 385 15.83 4.82 -9.91
CA MET A 385 16.61 3.88 -10.73
C MET A 385 18.01 3.64 -10.14
N ALA A 386 18.73 4.72 -9.82
CA ALA A 386 20.07 4.63 -9.25
C ALA A 386 20.05 4.02 -7.84
N ALA A 387 19.09 4.43 -7.02
CA ALA A 387 18.90 3.91 -5.67
C ALA A 387 18.61 2.40 -5.69
N ASN A 388 17.70 1.93 -6.56
CA ASN A 388 17.33 0.52 -6.63
C ASN A 388 18.38 -0.35 -7.31
N LEU A 389 19.21 0.19 -8.21
CA LEU A 389 20.36 -0.52 -8.77
C LEU A 389 21.33 -0.97 -7.67
N LEU A 390 21.46 -0.17 -6.61
CA LEU A 390 22.24 -0.47 -5.42
C LEU A 390 21.42 -1.27 -4.38
N ALA A 391 20.25 -0.75 -4.02
CA ALA A 391 19.46 -1.23 -2.90
C ALA A 391 18.89 -2.63 -3.13
N VAL A 392 18.40 -2.94 -4.33
CA VAL A 392 17.78 -4.24 -4.60
C VAL A 392 18.79 -5.37 -4.43
N PRO A 393 19.99 -5.37 -5.06
CA PRO A 393 20.99 -6.42 -4.84
C PRO A 393 21.48 -6.50 -3.39
N LEU A 394 21.80 -5.36 -2.77
CA LEU A 394 22.30 -5.33 -1.38
C LEU A 394 21.29 -5.88 -0.39
N VAL A 395 20.03 -5.51 -0.51
CA VAL A 395 18.99 -6.02 0.39
C VAL A 395 18.70 -7.49 0.10
N THR A 396 18.46 -7.84 -1.17
CA THR A 396 17.96 -9.18 -1.53
C THR A 396 19.02 -10.28 -1.46
N LEU A 397 20.28 -9.99 -1.81
CA LEU A 397 21.36 -10.98 -1.87
C LEU A 397 22.24 -11.00 -0.62
N LEU A 398 22.26 -9.93 0.16
CA LEU A 398 23.11 -9.82 1.35
C LEU A 398 22.26 -9.62 2.62
N ALA A 399 21.56 -8.50 2.77
CA ALA A 399 20.91 -8.16 4.04
C ALA A 399 19.87 -9.20 4.46
N VAL A 400 18.97 -9.59 3.57
CA VAL A 400 17.86 -10.51 3.89
C VAL A 400 18.37 -11.93 4.18
N PRO A 401 19.24 -12.56 3.36
CA PRO A 401 19.85 -13.84 3.75
C PRO A 401 20.57 -13.79 5.09
N LEU A 402 21.34 -12.72 5.38
CA LEU A 402 22.04 -12.56 6.65
C LEU A 402 21.06 -12.46 7.82
N ILE A 403 20.00 -11.66 7.69
CA ILE A 403 18.96 -11.50 8.70
C ILE A 403 18.23 -12.82 8.93
N LEU A 404 17.78 -13.51 7.87
CA LEU A 404 17.07 -14.78 8.00
C LEU A 404 17.98 -15.89 8.58
N GLY A 405 19.26 -15.90 8.21
CA GLY A 405 20.26 -16.80 8.79
C GLY A 405 20.47 -16.53 10.27
N ALA A 406 20.65 -15.26 10.66
CA ALA A 406 20.83 -14.86 12.05
C ALA A 406 19.58 -15.17 12.90
N MET A 407 18.38 -14.95 12.35
CA MET A 407 17.11 -15.35 12.95
C MET A 407 17.05 -16.86 13.22
N LEU A 408 17.46 -17.68 12.25
CA LEU A 408 17.50 -19.13 12.43
C LEU A 408 18.53 -19.53 13.51
N LEU A 409 19.71 -18.93 13.51
CA LEU A 409 20.75 -19.20 14.51
C LEU A 409 20.35 -18.76 15.91
N HIS A 410 19.55 -17.70 16.03
CA HIS A 410 18.97 -17.28 17.30
C HIS A 410 18.11 -18.39 17.96
N LEU A 411 17.57 -19.33 17.17
CA LEU A 411 16.85 -20.50 17.68
C LEU A 411 17.77 -21.67 18.05
N THR A 412 18.94 -21.80 17.41
CA THR A 412 19.83 -22.97 17.56
C THR A 412 21.00 -22.75 18.53
N GLY A 413 21.28 -21.51 18.94
CA GLY A 413 22.18 -21.19 20.05
C GLY A 413 23.67 -20.88 19.78
N PRO A 414 24.26 -20.94 18.57
CA PRO A 414 25.66 -20.54 18.37
C PRO A 414 25.82 -19.00 18.38
N GLY A 415 25.89 -18.41 19.57
CA GLY A 415 25.84 -16.96 19.78
C GLY A 415 26.96 -16.16 19.08
N MET A 416 28.13 -16.76 18.85
CA MET A 416 29.23 -16.09 18.14
C MET A 416 28.91 -15.89 16.65
N VAL A 417 28.43 -16.95 15.98
CA VAL A 417 28.06 -16.90 14.55
C VAL A 417 26.83 -16.01 14.36
N GLU A 418 25.86 -16.09 15.27
CA GLU A 418 24.70 -15.21 15.30
C GLU A 418 25.13 -13.73 15.33
N SER A 419 26.04 -13.36 16.25
CA SER A 419 26.55 -11.99 16.39
C SER A 419 27.26 -11.49 15.14
N LEU A 420 28.05 -12.37 14.50
CA LEU A 420 28.75 -12.05 13.27
C LEU A 420 27.79 -11.77 12.11
N LEU A 421 26.72 -12.58 11.98
CA LEU A 421 25.69 -12.35 10.96
C LEU A 421 24.90 -11.07 11.22
N TRP A 422 24.54 -10.78 12.48
CA TRP A 422 23.86 -9.52 12.82
C TRP A 422 24.73 -8.30 12.53
N LEU A 423 26.02 -8.36 12.90
CA LEU A 423 26.97 -7.30 12.58
C LEU A 423 27.14 -7.15 11.06
N ALA A 424 27.25 -8.23 10.31
CA ALA A 424 27.33 -8.19 8.85
C ALA A 424 26.08 -7.53 8.24
N ALA A 425 24.89 -7.91 8.70
CA ALA A 425 23.63 -7.29 8.26
C ALA A 425 23.60 -5.79 8.59
N ASP A 426 24.07 -5.40 9.77
CA ASP A 426 24.13 -3.99 10.20
C ASP A 426 25.06 -3.17 9.30
N ARG A 427 26.24 -3.71 8.97
CA ARG A 427 27.20 -3.03 8.10
C ARG A 427 26.72 -2.93 6.66
N VAL A 428 26.03 -3.95 6.15
CA VAL A 428 25.39 -3.89 4.83
C VAL A 428 24.32 -2.79 4.80
N LEU A 429 23.46 -2.72 5.82
CA LEU A 429 22.44 -1.67 5.92
C LEU A 429 23.08 -0.28 6.12
N ALA A 430 24.13 -0.18 6.92
CA ALA A 430 24.88 1.08 7.11
C ALA A 430 25.46 1.59 5.79
N LEU A 431 26.08 0.71 4.99
CA LEU A 431 26.59 1.05 3.66
C LEU A 431 25.46 1.50 2.74
N LEU A 432 24.34 0.78 2.72
CA LEU A 432 23.17 1.11 1.92
C LEU A 432 22.65 2.50 2.27
N PHE A 433 22.34 2.76 3.54
CA PHE A 433 21.77 4.04 3.95
C PHE A 433 22.77 5.20 3.85
N TRP A 434 24.06 4.95 4.03
CA TRP A 434 25.10 5.92 3.72
C TRP A 434 25.04 6.34 2.25
N ALA A 435 24.94 5.37 1.32
CA ALA A 435 24.85 5.66 -0.11
C ALA A 435 23.53 6.34 -0.48
N LEU A 436 22.39 5.92 0.10
CA LEU A 436 21.09 6.55 -0.14
C LEU A 436 21.06 8.01 0.32
N ARG A 437 21.70 8.35 1.44
CA ARG A 437 21.81 9.74 1.93
C ARG A 437 22.70 10.63 1.06
N ARG A 438 23.55 10.06 0.20
CA ARG A 438 24.39 10.80 -0.74
C ARG A 438 23.66 11.15 -2.04
N LEU A 439 22.53 10.50 -2.31
CA LEU A 439 21.68 10.85 -3.44
C LEU A 439 20.91 12.14 -3.13
N PRO A 440 20.73 13.03 -4.11
CA PRO A 440 19.90 14.21 -3.92
C PRO A 440 18.45 13.82 -3.66
N ASP A 441 17.68 14.75 -3.07
CA ASP A 441 16.25 14.57 -2.91
C ASP A 441 15.59 14.38 -4.28
N GLY A 442 15.14 13.16 -4.53
CA GLY A 442 14.64 12.74 -5.83
C GLY A 442 13.12 12.84 -5.97
N TRP A 443 12.40 13.21 -4.92
CA TRP A 443 10.94 13.23 -4.94
C TRP A 443 10.42 14.40 -5.77
N LEU A 444 9.86 14.09 -6.93
CA LEU A 444 9.20 15.06 -7.78
C LEU A 444 7.68 14.93 -7.57
N PRO A 445 7.03 15.90 -6.88
CA PRO A 445 5.58 15.94 -6.84
C PRO A 445 5.06 16.28 -8.24
N LEU A 446 4.11 15.48 -8.72
CA LEU A 446 3.54 15.62 -10.05
C LEU A 446 2.03 15.79 -9.95
N ASP A 447 1.51 16.73 -10.71
CA ASP A 447 0.07 17.03 -10.76
C ASP A 447 -0.70 16.09 -11.71
N ALA A 448 -2.02 16.20 -11.71
CA ALA A 448 -2.91 15.33 -12.48
C ALA A 448 -2.65 15.33 -13.99
N ARG A 449 -2.04 16.38 -14.55
CA ARG A 449 -1.78 16.50 -15.99
C ARG A 449 -0.77 15.45 -16.47
N TRP A 450 0.17 15.08 -15.60
CA TRP A 450 1.19 14.08 -15.89
C TRP A 450 0.64 12.65 -15.97
N LEU A 451 -0.57 12.39 -15.46
CA LEU A 451 -1.16 11.04 -15.44
C LEU A 451 -1.26 10.45 -16.84
N TRP A 452 -1.66 11.25 -17.83
CA TRP A 452 -1.77 10.79 -19.21
C TRP A 452 -0.40 10.50 -19.81
N ILE A 453 0.54 11.46 -19.70
CA ILE A 453 1.90 11.32 -20.22
C ILE A 453 2.65 10.15 -19.57
N SER A 454 2.36 9.81 -18.31
CA SER A 454 3.01 8.69 -17.64
C SER A 454 2.74 7.32 -18.30
N SER A 455 1.71 7.21 -19.16
CA SER A 455 1.44 6.02 -19.98
C SER A 455 2.30 5.92 -21.26
N LEU A 456 3.02 6.99 -21.60
CA LEU A 456 3.84 7.10 -22.82
C LEU A 456 4.90 5.99 -22.95
N PRO A 457 5.60 5.52 -21.90
CA PRO A 457 6.56 4.42 -22.04
C PRO A 457 5.93 3.12 -22.58
N TRP A 458 4.71 2.78 -22.16
CA TRP A 458 3.98 1.63 -22.69
C TRP A 458 3.70 1.80 -24.19
N LEU A 459 3.18 2.97 -24.57
CA LEU A 459 2.81 3.30 -25.94
C LEU A 459 4.04 3.39 -26.86
N LEU A 460 5.17 3.90 -26.37
CA LEU A 460 6.43 3.95 -27.12
C LEU A 460 6.94 2.55 -27.45
N VAL A 461 6.93 1.63 -26.49
CA VAL A 461 7.34 0.24 -26.73
C VAL A 461 6.43 -0.42 -27.75
N MET A 462 5.11 -0.20 -27.65
CA MET A 462 4.14 -0.72 -28.61
C MET A 462 4.33 -0.12 -30.01
N GLY A 463 4.44 1.21 -30.11
CA GLY A 463 4.62 1.94 -31.37
C GLY A 463 5.93 1.63 -32.06
N TRP A 464 7.02 1.44 -31.31
CA TRP A 464 8.31 0.98 -31.85
C TRP A 464 8.20 -0.44 -32.40
N ARG A 465 7.57 -1.36 -31.66
CA ARG A 465 7.48 -2.78 -32.06
C ARG A 465 6.59 -3.02 -33.26
N PHE A 466 5.45 -2.34 -33.33
CA PHE A 466 4.58 -2.39 -34.50
C PHE A 466 5.03 -1.46 -35.63
N GLN A 467 6.13 -0.73 -35.45
CA GLN A 467 6.58 0.30 -36.39
C GLN A 467 5.47 1.31 -36.73
N SER A 468 4.56 1.58 -35.77
CA SER A 468 3.37 2.42 -35.97
C SER A 468 3.74 3.84 -36.38
N TRP A 469 4.89 4.36 -35.92
CA TRP A 469 5.42 5.66 -36.35
C TRP A 469 5.72 5.75 -37.85
N ARG A 470 6.01 4.62 -38.52
CA ARG A 470 6.22 4.57 -39.97
C ARG A 470 4.93 4.33 -40.74
N HIS A 471 4.06 3.44 -40.25
CA HIS A 471 2.83 3.05 -40.97
C HIS A 471 1.62 3.93 -40.65
N PHE A 472 1.55 4.49 -39.45
CA PHE A 472 0.43 5.28 -38.93
C PHE A 472 0.91 6.54 -38.18
N PRO A 473 1.73 7.42 -38.80
CA PRO A 473 2.27 8.61 -38.14
C PRO A 473 1.16 9.55 -37.61
N ALA A 474 0.05 9.67 -38.34
CA ALA A 474 -1.10 10.47 -37.91
C ALA A 474 -1.72 9.95 -36.60
N LEU A 475 -1.80 8.63 -36.41
CA LEU A 475 -2.27 8.03 -35.15
C LEU A 475 -1.29 8.34 -34.01
N CYS A 476 0.02 8.19 -34.24
CA CYS A 476 1.04 8.49 -33.25
C CYS A 476 1.00 9.97 -32.82
N LEU A 477 0.88 10.90 -33.77
CA LEU A 477 0.73 12.33 -33.49
C LEU A 477 -0.58 12.64 -32.77
N SER A 478 -1.69 12.00 -33.15
CA SER A 478 -2.99 12.17 -32.48
C SER A 478 -2.95 11.68 -31.04
N VAL A 479 -2.35 10.52 -30.79
CA VAL A 479 -2.15 9.98 -29.43
C VAL A 479 -1.27 10.92 -28.62
N LEU A 480 -0.12 11.36 -29.16
CA LEU A 480 0.77 12.31 -28.48
C LEU A 480 0.04 13.63 -28.15
N PHE A 481 -0.73 14.16 -29.09
CA PHE A 481 -1.56 15.35 -28.87
C PHE A 481 -2.58 15.14 -27.74
N LEU A 482 -3.28 14.00 -27.72
CA LEU A 482 -4.23 13.67 -26.66
C LEU A 482 -3.55 13.55 -25.29
N LEU A 483 -2.35 12.97 -25.22
CA LEU A 483 -1.56 12.88 -23.98
C LEU A 483 -1.08 14.26 -23.48
N MET A 484 -0.75 15.17 -24.40
CA MET A 484 -0.27 16.53 -24.08
C MET A 484 -1.41 17.53 -23.83
N ARG A 485 -2.64 17.22 -24.25
CA ARG A 485 -3.83 18.08 -24.09
C ARG A 485 -4.00 18.68 -22.68
N PRO A 486 -3.76 17.95 -21.56
CA PRO A 486 -3.91 18.53 -20.21
C PRO A 486 -2.97 19.71 -19.91
N PHE A 487 -1.83 19.83 -20.61
CA PHE A 487 -0.88 20.93 -20.44
C PHE A 487 -1.24 22.18 -21.24
N TRP A 488 -2.04 22.01 -22.30
CA TRP A 488 -2.48 23.11 -23.17
C TRP A 488 -3.90 23.57 -22.88
N ARG A 489 -4.67 22.83 -22.08
CA ARG A 489 -5.93 23.35 -21.57
C ARG A 489 -5.63 24.51 -20.62
N PRO A 490 -6.07 25.75 -20.92
CA PRO A 490 -6.07 26.79 -19.92
C PRO A 490 -6.92 26.31 -18.73
N PHE A 491 -6.59 26.78 -17.52
CA PHE A 491 -7.40 26.51 -16.34
C PHE A 491 -8.87 26.79 -16.68
N PRO A 492 -9.80 25.84 -16.45
CA PRO A 492 -11.19 26.08 -16.77
C PRO A 492 -11.70 27.27 -15.95
N ALA A 493 -12.24 28.24 -16.69
CA ALA A 493 -13.14 29.31 -16.30
C ALA A 493 -12.52 30.63 -15.81
N ASP A 494 -12.96 31.71 -16.46
CA ASP A 494 -13.07 33.06 -15.90
C ASP A 494 -13.94 33.11 -14.62
N GLU A 495 -14.54 31.99 -14.23
CA GLU A 495 -15.38 31.83 -13.05
C GLU A 495 -14.56 31.49 -11.82
N TRP A 496 -15.16 31.81 -10.68
CA TRP A 496 -14.62 31.49 -9.37
C TRP A 496 -15.05 30.09 -8.95
N ARG A 497 -14.12 29.30 -8.43
CA ARG A 497 -14.45 28.05 -7.75
C ARG A 497 -14.10 28.13 -6.29
N VAL A 498 -15.04 27.68 -5.45
CA VAL A 498 -14.82 27.49 -4.02
C VAL A 498 -14.93 26.00 -3.74
N THR A 499 -13.87 25.43 -3.16
CA THR A 499 -13.80 24.02 -2.80
C THR A 499 -13.60 23.93 -1.29
N MET A 500 -14.56 23.31 -0.59
CA MET A 500 -14.39 22.96 0.82
C MET A 500 -13.66 21.63 0.90
N LEU A 501 -12.45 21.63 1.48
CA LEU A 501 -11.66 20.42 1.67
C LEU A 501 -12.16 19.65 2.88
N ASP A 502 -12.24 18.33 2.74
CA ASP A 502 -12.60 17.44 3.85
C ASP A 502 -11.39 17.26 4.78
N VAL A 503 -11.27 18.14 5.77
CA VAL A 503 -10.23 18.08 6.82
C VAL A 503 -10.73 17.40 8.10
N GLY A 504 -11.92 16.80 8.07
CA GLY A 504 -12.58 16.25 9.26
C GLY A 504 -13.18 17.34 10.14
N GLN A 505 -12.61 17.55 11.33
CA GLN A 505 -13.07 18.59 12.25
C GLN A 505 -12.40 19.93 11.94
N GLY A 506 -13.18 21.00 11.78
CA GLY A 506 -12.68 22.34 11.49
C GLY A 506 -13.02 22.78 10.07
N LEU A 507 -12.22 23.70 9.51
CA LEU A 507 -12.47 24.27 8.19
C LEU A 507 -11.17 24.40 7.37
N ALA A 508 -11.28 24.12 6.08
CA ALA A 508 -10.32 24.53 5.07
C ALA A 508 -11.08 24.71 3.74
N MET A 509 -11.06 25.92 3.19
CA MET A 509 -11.70 26.22 1.90
C MET A 509 -10.68 26.83 0.95
N VAL A 510 -10.63 26.32 -0.28
CA VAL A 510 -9.81 26.89 -1.34
C VAL A 510 -10.69 27.67 -2.29
N ILE A 511 -10.36 28.93 -2.49
CA ILE A 511 -10.96 29.80 -3.50
C ILE A 511 -9.95 29.92 -4.63
N GLU A 512 -10.31 29.50 -5.84
CA GLU A 512 -9.40 29.48 -6.99
C GLU A 512 -9.93 30.28 -8.18
N ARG A 513 -9.00 30.94 -8.88
CA ARG A 513 -9.21 31.58 -10.18
C ARG A 513 -7.88 31.71 -10.91
N HIS A 514 -7.85 31.49 -12.22
CA HIS A 514 -6.64 31.58 -13.07
C HIS A 514 -5.42 30.79 -12.54
N GLY A 515 -5.65 29.61 -11.95
CA GLY A 515 -4.59 28.77 -11.38
C GLY A 515 -3.97 29.32 -10.07
N LYS A 516 -4.52 30.41 -9.52
CA LYS A 516 -4.13 30.99 -8.24
C LYS A 516 -5.16 30.60 -7.19
N ALA A 517 -4.69 30.34 -5.97
CA ALA A 517 -5.51 29.92 -4.85
C ALA A 517 -5.39 30.87 -3.67
N LEU A 518 -6.51 31.11 -3.01
CA LEU A 518 -6.62 31.69 -1.68
C LEU A 518 -7.18 30.62 -0.75
N LEU A 519 -6.53 30.41 0.39
CA LEU A 519 -6.96 29.44 1.39
C LEU A 519 -7.64 30.15 2.56
N TYR A 520 -8.83 29.70 2.95
CA TYR A 520 -9.53 30.14 4.15
C TYR A 520 -9.51 29.01 5.17
N ASP A 521 -8.81 29.23 6.28
CA ASP A 521 -8.44 28.23 7.30
C ASP A 521 -7.63 27.04 6.77
N THR A 522 -6.97 26.33 7.69
CA THR A 522 -5.93 25.32 7.41
C THR A 522 -6.20 23.98 8.10
N GLY A 523 -7.41 23.80 8.66
CA GLY A 523 -7.80 22.57 9.34
C GLY A 523 -7.00 22.25 10.62
N PRO A 524 -7.22 21.05 11.19
CA PRO A 524 -6.64 20.62 12.46
C PRO A 524 -5.18 20.13 12.36
N ALA A 525 -4.51 20.15 13.51
CA ALA A 525 -3.23 19.49 13.76
C ALA A 525 -3.32 18.53 14.96
N TRP A 526 -2.49 17.49 14.95
CA TRP A 526 -2.41 16.46 16.00
C TRP A 526 -0.94 16.02 16.18
N PRO A 527 -0.60 15.23 17.22
CA PRO A 527 0.81 14.96 17.57
C PRO A 527 1.65 14.32 16.46
N GLN A 528 1.03 13.65 15.50
CA GLN A 528 1.70 12.91 14.43
C GLN A 528 1.57 13.57 13.05
N GLY A 529 0.95 14.75 12.94
CA GLY A 529 0.79 15.43 11.66
C GLY A 529 -0.27 16.53 11.68
N ASP A 530 -0.48 17.16 10.52
CA ASP A 530 -1.46 18.22 10.34
C ASP A 530 -2.17 18.12 8.99
N SER A 531 -3.31 18.80 8.87
CA SER A 531 -4.12 18.84 7.65
C SER A 531 -3.41 19.54 6.49
N GLY A 532 -2.46 20.44 6.77
CA GLY A 532 -1.61 21.06 5.78
C GLY A 532 -0.81 20.01 5.00
N GLN A 533 -0.07 19.16 5.69
CA GLN A 533 0.75 18.10 5.09
C GLN A 533 -0.06 16.99 4.44
N GLN A 534 -1.19 16.61 5.04
CA GLN A 534 -1.93 15.41 4.61
C GLN A 534 -3.02 15.69 3.58
N VAL A 535 -3.61 16.90 3.58
CA VAL A 535 -4.76 17.25 2.74
C VAL A 535 -4.43 18.42 1.82
N ILE A 536 -4.08 19.57 2.39
CA ILE A 536 -4.05 20.84 1.66
C ILE A 536 -2.90 20.88 0.65
N ILE A 537 -1.68 20.56 1.07
CA ILE A 537 -0.50 20.58 0.19
C ILE A 537 -0.65 19.57 -0.96
N PRO A 538 -0.99 18.28 -0.71
CA PRO A 538 -1.20 17.31 -1.79
C PRO A 538 -2.30 17.74 -2.76
N TRP A 539 -3.43 18.25 -2.25
CA TRP A 539 -4.54 18.69 -3.08
C TRP A 539 -4.15 19.89 -3.97
N LEU A 540 -3.57 20.95 -3.40
CA LEU A 540 -3.12 22.12 -4.17
C LEU A 540 -2.11 21.75 -5.25
N ARG A 541 -1.16 20.85 -4.94
CA ARG A 541 -0.17 20.35 -5.91
C ARG A 541 -0.84 19.51 -7.00
N TRP A 542 -1.76 18.63 -6.64
CA TRP A 542 -2.48 17.77 -7.59
C TRP A 542 -3.30 18.55 -8.61
N HIS A 543 -3.91 19.66 -8.17
CA HIS A 543 -4.68 20.59 -9.01
C HIS A 543 -3.80 21.66 -9.70
N HIS A 544 -2.47 21.64 -9.49
CA HIS A 544 -1.52 22.60 -10.04
C HIS A 544 -1.83 24.06 -9.67
N LEU A 545 -2.22 24.32 -8.42
CA LEU A 545 -2.60 25.65 -7.95
C LEU A 545 -1.44 26.35 -7.24
N GLN A 546 -1.27 27.64 -7.51
CA GLN A 546 -0.33 28.49 -6.81
C GLN A 546 -1.04 29.22 -5.66
N LEU A 547 -0.72 28.84 -4.43
CA LEU A 547 -1.22 29.54 -3.25
C LEU A 547 -0.63 30.95 -3.17
N GLN A 548 -1.49 31.96 -3.08
CA GLN A 548 -1.10 33.36 -2.95
C GLN A 548 -1.36 33.93 -1.56
N GLY A 549 -2.43 33.49 -0.92
CA GLY A 549 -2.85 34.02 0.38
C GLY A 549 -3.54 33.00 1.25
N ILE A 550 -3.50 33.25 2.54
CA ILE A 550 -4.16 32.48 3.59
C ILE A 550 -4.95 33.46 4.45
N VAL A 551 -6.22 33.18 4.70
CA VAL A 551 -7.05 33.91 5.65
C VAL A 551 -7.35 32.96 6.80
N LEU A 552 -7.07 33.36 8.03
CA LEU A 552 -7.42 32.61 9.23
C LEU A 552 -8.56 33.29 9.95
N SER A 553 -9.60 32.53 10.26
CA SER A 553 -10.77 33.02 10.98
C SER A 553 -10.46 33.32 12.45
N HIS A 554 -9.79 32.40 13.16
CA HIS A 554 -9.45 32.53 14.57
C HIS A 554 -8.30 31.58 14.98
N GLU A 555 -7.93 31.58 16.27
CA GLU A 555 -6.72 30.89 16.76
C GLU A 555 -6.88 29.40 17.09
N HIS A 556 -8.09 28.85 17.01
CA HIS A 556 -8.29 27.45 17.39
C HIS A 556 -7.53 26.49 16.48
N LEU A 557 -7.04 25.40 17.08
CA LEU A 557 -6.14 24.45 16.44
C LEU A 557 -6.78 23.74 15.24
N ASP A 558 -8.10 23.60 15.22
CA ASP A 558 -8.90 23.05 14.11
C ASP A 558 -9.07 24.00 12.92
N HIS A 559 -8.62 25.25 13.04
CA HIS A 559 -8.60 26.23 11.96
C HIS A 559 -7.17 26.62 11.55
N ARG A 560 -6.23 26.69 12.48
CA ARG A 560 -4.84 27.11 12.18
C ARG A 560 -3.81 25.97 12.12
N GLY A 561 -4.23 24.74 12.36
CA GLY A 561 -3.35 23.60 12.59
C GLY A 561 -2.39 23.34 11.42
N GLY A 562 -2.84 23.48 10.18
CA GLY A 562 -2.03 23.27 8.98
C GLY A 562 -1.13 24.44 8.58
N LEU A 563 -1.24 25.61 9.22
CA LEU A 563 -0.61 26.86 8.77
C LEU A 563 0.90 26.74 8.56
N ASN A 564 1.62 26.18 9.55
CA ASN A 564 3.08 26.09 9.51
C ASN A 564 3.56 25.24 8.32
N SER A 565 2.91 24.10 8.10
CA SER A 565 3.24 23.19 7.00
C SER A 565 2.94 23.83 5.64
N VAL A 566 1.80 24.52 5.52
CA VAL A 566 1.44 25.24 4.29
C VAL A 566 2.46 26.37 3.99
N LEU A 567 2.87 27.15 4.99
CA LEU A 567 3.87 28.21 4.82
C LEU A 567 5.27 27.66 4.52
N GLN A 568 5.63 26.47 5.01
CA GLN A 568 6.87 25.80 4.60
C GLN A 568 6.85 25.44 3.11
N ALA A 569 5.69 25.07 2.56
CA ALA A 569 5.53 24.77 1.13
C ALA A 569 5.41 26.04 0.26
N TRP A 570 4.77 27.10 0.77
CA TRP A 570 4.59 28.39 0.09
C TRP A 570 4.97 29.57 1.00
N PRO A 571 6.28 29.83 1.18
CA PRO A 571 6.75 30.85 2.13
C PRO A 571 6.43 32.29 1.69
N GLN A 572 6.04 32.49 0.43
CA GLN A 572 5.67 33.79 -0.14
C GLN A 572 4.17 34.10 -0.02
N ALA A 573 3.35 33.16 0.46
CA ALA A 573 1.93 33.41 0.64
C ALA A 573 1.70 34.41 1.79
N TRP A 574 0.90 35.44 1.55
CA TRP A 574 0.53 36.37 2.62
C TRP A 574 -0.49 35.72 3.55
N VAL A 575 -0.47 36.08 4.82
CA VAL A 575 -1.44 35.59 5.81
C VAL A 575 -2.24 36.76 6.34
N ARG A 576 -3.57 36.68 6.34
CA ARG A 576 -4.48 37.64 6.99
C ARG A 576 -5.15 36.97 8.19
N SER A 577 -5.13 37.61 9.34
CA SER A 577 -5.87 37.11 10.52
C SER A 577 -6.18 38.23 11.52
N PRO A 578 -7.17 38.04 12.40
CA PRO A 578 -7.46 38.99 13.48
C PRO A 578 -6.49 38.89 14.67
N LEU A 579 -5.48 38.01 14.60
CA LEU A 579 -4.66 37.59 15.75
C LEU A 579 -3.49 38.54 16.07
N GLY A 580 -3.19 39.49 15.18
CA GLY A 580 -2.10 40.45 15.37
C GLY A 580 -0.69 39.83 15.41
N TRP A 581 -0.50 38.62 14.84
CA TRP A 581 0.80 37.95 14.83
C TRP A 581 1.78 38.58 13.84
N ALA A 582 3.07 38.45 14.15
CA ALA A 582 4.13 38.94 13.26
C ALA A 582 3.99 38.30 11.86
N ARG A 583 4.12 39.12 10.81
CA ARG A 583 3.95 38.76 9.38
C ARG A 583 2.51 38.46 8.95
N HIS A 584 1.52 38.65 9.82
CA HIS A 584 0.12 38.62 9.44
C HIS A 584 -0.36 40.03 9.08
N LEU A 585 -1.04 40.14 7.94
CA LEU A 585 -1.80 41.31 7.57
C LEU A 585 -3.08 41.37 8.41
N PRO A 586 -3.57 42.58 8.75
CA PRO A 586 -4.77 42.75 9.56
C PRO A 586 -6.01 42.19 8.84
N CYS A 587 -6.92 41.63 9.63
CA CYS A 587 -8.25 41.21 9.21
C CYS A 587 -9.27 41.68 10.26
N HIS A 588 -9.42 43.00 10.38
CA HIS A 588 -10.32 43.63 11.35
C HIS A 588 -11.53 44.23 10.63
N ARG A 589 -12.65 44.30 11.35
CA ARG A 589 -13.91 44.84 10.82
C ARG A 589 -13.69 46.16 10.10
N GLY A 590 -14.14 46.24 8.85
CA GLY A 590 -14.03 47.45 8.02
C GLY A 590 -12.86 47.43 7.03
N GLU A 591 -11.91 46.51 7.18
CA GLU A 591 -10.88 46.25 6.16
C GLU A 591 -11.52 45.71 4.88
N ARG A 592 -11.05 46.21 3.73
CA ARG A 592 -11.49 45.77 2.40
C ARG A 592 -10.28 45.53 1.51
N TRP A 593 -10.31 44.44 0.76
CA TRP A 593 -9.29 44.18 -0.23
C TRP A 593 -9.86 43.45 -1.43
N GLN A 594 -9.11 43.49 -2.53
CA GLN A 594 -9.44 42.77 -3.74
C GLN A 594 -8.41 41.68 -4.01
N TRP A 595 -8.88 40.52 -4.44
CA TRP A 595 -8.03 39.45 -4.95
C TRP A 595 -8.71 38.85 -6.17
N GLN A 596 -8.01 38.70 -7.29
CA GLN A 596 -8.53 38.12 -8.54
C GLN A 596 -9.91 38.65 -9.03
N GLY A 597 -10.40 39.80 -8.56
CA GLY A 597 -11.73 40.33 -8.87
C GLY A 597 -12.84 40.05 -7.83
N LEU A 598 -12.55 39.38 -6.70
CA LEU A 598 -13.44 39.34 -5.54
C LEU A 598 -13.12 40.49 -4.62
N ASN A 599 -14.19 41.10 -4.10
CA ASN A 599 -14.13 42.04 -2.98
C ASN A 599 -14.29 41.25 -1.68
N PHE A 600 -13.30 41.34 -0.81
CA PHE A 600 -13.38 40.83 0.54
C PHE A 600 -13.65 41.97 1.51
N GLN A 601 -14.47 41.69 2.52
CA GLN A 601 -14.76 42.60 3.63
C GLN A 601 -14.63 41.80 4.94
N ALA A 602 -13.81 42.32 5.85
CA ALA A 602 -13.62 41.76 7.18
C ALA A 602 -14.65 42.27 8.19
#